data_AF-A0A2V8NAT4-F1
#
_entry.id   AF-A0A2V8NAT4-F1
#
_cell.length_a   1.000
_cell.length_b   1.000
_cell.length_c   1.000
_cell.angle_alpha   90.00
_cell.angle_beta   90.00
_cell.angle_gamma   90.00
#
_symmetry.space_group_name_H-M   'P 1'
#
loop_
_entity.id
_entity.type
_entity.pdbx_description
1 polymer ?
#
loop_
_entity_poly.entity_id
_entity_poly.type
_entity_poly.pdbx_seq_one_letter_code
_entity_poly.pdbx_strand_id
1 'polypeptide(L)'
;MSLDEILNQQRHQRIETLYGDRIRVGIGQIIENGSRLIVPFSVTNSKSDSIELVSPQVQLAGQSKAGIFNHSRWTTVQQLPVQAYQMTQRRLNPGARADGVVVFERPSIKQSTEGLFLQIADSAAIDQPTLAPINFRQSKFMENDYE
;
A
#
# COMPACT_ATOMS: atom_id res chain seq x y z
N MET A 1 14.15 14.43 1.28
CA MET A 1 14.36 13.05 0.79
C MET A 1 13.55 12.87 -0.48
N SER A 2 14.18 12.41 -1.56
CA SER A 2 13.55 12.15 -2.86
C SER A 2 12.82 10.80 -2.89
N LEU A 3 11.93 10.60 -3.86
CA LEU A 3 11.27 9.29 -4.04
C LEU A 3 12.28 8.18 -4.38
N ASP A 4 13.34 8.50 -5.11
CA ASP A 4 14.38 7.54 -5.47
C ASP A 4 15.18 7.09 -4.23
N GLU A 5 15.48 8.00 -3.30
CA GLU A 5 16.12 7.66 -2.03
C GLU A 5 15.25 6.73 -1.19
N ILE A 6 13.95 7.04 -1.08
CA ILE A 6 12.97 6.22 -0.35
C ILE A 6 12.85 4.83 -0.99
N LEU A 7 12.76 4.76 -2.32
CA LEU A 7 12.68 3.50 -3.06
C LEU A 7 13.96 2.67 -2.89
N ASN A 8 15.12 3.32 -2.90
CA ASN A 8 16.39 2.65 -2.69
C ASN A 8 16.52 2.11 -1.26
N GLN A 9 16.05 2.84 -0.24
CA GLN A 9 15.97 2.33 1.13
C GLN A 9 15.05 1.11 1.22
N GLN A 10 13.86 1.19 0.62
CA GLN A 10 12.87 0.10 0.63
C GLN A 10 13.44 -1.20 0.05
N ARG A 11 14.20 -1.14 -1.05
CA ARG A 11 14.85 -2.32 -1.67
C ARG A 11 15.72 -3.12 -0.71
N HIS A 12 16.39 -2.46 0.22
CA HIS A 12 17.29 -3.09 1.17
C HIS A 12 16.59 -3.51 2.47
N GLN A 13 15.37 -3.05 2.69
CA GLN A 13 14.60 -3.35 3.88
C GLN A 13 14.02 -4.78 3.83
N ARG A 14 14.09 -5.48 4.96
CA ARG A 14 13.32 -6.68 5.22
C ARG A 14 11.89 -6.29 5.61
N ILE A 15 10.92 -6.91 4.96
CA ILE A 15 9.52 -6.63 5.21
C ILE A 15 8.97 -7.73 6.12
N GLU A 16 8.61 -7.33 7.34
CA GLU A 16 8.24 -8.26 8.41
C GLU A 16 6.87 -8.90 8.17
N THR A 17 5.92 -8.12 7.63
CA THR A 17 4.56 -8.59 7.37
C THR A 17 4.23 -8.51 5.89
N LEU A 18 3.83 -9.65 5.32
CA LEU A 18 3.36 -9.77 3.95
C LEU A 18 1.89 -10.19 3.95
N TYR A 19 1.09 -9.50 3.14
CA TYR A 19 -0.33 -9.74 2.95
C TYR A 19 -0.56 -10.38 1.58
N GLY A 20 -1.58 -11.25 1.47
CA GLY A 20 -1.96 -11.92 0.23
C GLY A 20 -1.25 -13.25 -0.02
N ASP A 21 -1.89 -14.12 -0.80
CA ASP A 21 -1.43 -15.48 -1.04
C ASP A 21 -0.61 -15.59 -2.33
N ARG A 22 -1.18 -15.09 -3.44
CA ARG A 22 -0.61 -15.19 -4.80
C ARG A 22 0.42 -14.10 -5.07
N ILE A 23 0.06 -12.88 -4.71
CA ILE A 23 0.95 -11.73 -4.67
C ILE A 23 1.10 -11.38 -3.20
N ARG A 24 2.33 -11.35 -2.72
CA ARG A 24 2.62 -10.97 -1.34
C ARG A 24 3.05 -9.51 -1.31
N VAL A 25 2.30 -8.69 -0.61
CA VAL A 25 2.54 -7.25 -0.50
C VAL A 25 2.89 -6.91 0.93
N GLY A 26 3.94 -6.13 1.15
CA GLY A 26 4.19 -5.56 2.46
C GLY A 26 4.50 -4.08 2.39
N ILE A 27 4.16 -3.38 3.47
CA ILE A 27 4.27 -1.94 3.59
C ILE A 27 5.57 -1.60 4.32
N GLY A 28 6.32 -0.65 3.76
CA GLY A 28 7.52 -0.10 4.37
C GLY A 28 7.21 1.00 5.38
N GLN A 29 8.23 1.77 5.74
CA GLN A 29 8.07 2.90 6.63
C GLN A 29 7.31 4.03 5.92
N ILE A 30 6.12 4.37 6.43
CA ILE A 30 5.28 5.44 5.88
C ILE A 30 5.92 6.78 6.21
N ILE A 31 5.93 7.68 5.24
CA ILE A 31 6.48 9.03 5.39
C ILE A 31 5.36 10.04 5.25
N GLU A 32 5.24 10.91 6.24
CA GLU A 32 4.31 12.04 6.26
C GLU A 32 5.05 13.31 5.86
N ASN A 33 4.71 13.87 4.69
CA ASN A 33 5.29 15.11 4.17
C ASN A 33 4.17 16.15 3.97
N GLY A 34 3.92 16.95 5.00
CA GLY A 34 2.79 17.88 5.04
C GLY A 34 1.45 17.15 4.89
N SER A 35 0.69 17.53 3.87
CA SER A 35 -0.58 16.87 3.52
C SER A 35 -0.40 15.57 2.75
N ARG A 36 0.81 15.25 2.26
CA ARG A 36 1.05 14.05 1.46
C ARG A 36 1.52 12.88 2.31
N LEU A 37 1.09 11.70 1.89
CA LEU A 37 1.57 10.41 2.39
C LEU A 37 2.39 9.76 1.30
N ILE A 38 3.60 9.33 1.66
CA ILE A 38 4.50 8.57 0.81
C ILE A 38 4.61 7.18 1.43
N VAL A 39 4.16 6.17 0.70
CA VAL A 39 4.06 4.79 1.20
C VAL A 39 4.95 3.88 0.35
N PRO A 40 6.13 3.51 0.86
CA PRO A 40 6.96 2.48 0.24
C PRO A 40 6.30 1.12 0.41
N PHE A 41 6.49 0.24 -0.55
CA PHE A 41 5.97 -1.12 -0.51
C PHE A 41 6.88 -2.09 -1.25
N SER A 42 6.70 -3.37 -0.95
CA SER A 42 7.35 -4.47 -1.67
C SER A 42 6.30 -5.48 -2.11
N VAL A 43 6.56 -6.09 -3.26
CA VAL A 43 5.70 -7.07 -3.89
C VAL A 43 6.52 -8.29 -4.24
N THR A 44 6.10 -9.48 -3.81
CA THR A 44 6.72 -10.74 -4.20
C THR A 44 5.71 -11.60 -4.93
N ASN A 45 6.13 -12.18 -6.07
CA ASN A 45 5.31 -13.15 -6.79
C ASN A 45 5.43 -14.54 -6.15
N SER A 46 4.35 -15.04 -5.57
CA SER A 46 4.29 -16.39 -4.97
C SER A 46 3.71 -17.44 -5.93
N LYS A 47 3.30 -17.05 -7.14
CA LYS A 47 2.81 -17.98 -8.17
C LYS A 47 4.00 -18.69 -8.85
N SER A 48 3.70 -19.81 -9.50
CA SER A 48 4.64 -20.56 -10.34
C SER A 48 4.91 -19.92 -11.70
N ASP A 49 4.08 -18.96 -12.11
CA ASP A 49 4.18 -18.27 -13.40
C ASP A 49 4.54 -16.79 -13.23
N SER A 50 5.07 -16.19 -14.29
CA SER A 50 5.33 -14.76 -14.32
C SER A 50 4.03 -13.96 -14.28
N ILE A 51 4.06 -12.80 -13.61
CA ILE A 51 2.94 -11.86 -13.56
C ILE A 51 3.36 -10.49 -14.08
N GLU A 52 2.38 -9.69 -14.46
CA GLU A 52 2.56 -8.27 -14.79
C GLU A 52 1.77 -7.43 -13.79
N LEU A 53 2.46 -6.65 -12.97
CA LEU A 53 1.81 -5.78 -11.98
C LEU A 53 1.16 -4.57 -12.65
N VAL A 54 -0.06 -4.26 -12.22
CA VAL A 54 -0.74 -3.01 -12.59
C VAL A 54 -0.37 -1.85 -11.66
N SER A 55 -0.76 -0.64 -12.05
CA SER A 55 -0.58 0.56 -11.22
C SER A 55 -1.19 0.38 -9.83
N PRO A 56 -0.46 0.69 -8.74
CA PRO A 56 -0.98 0.58 -7.38
C PRO A 56 -2.17 1.52 -7.17
N GLN A 57 -3.17 1.05 -6.41
CA GLN A 57 -4.31 1.87 -6.02
C GLN A 57 -4.35 2.02 -4.51
N VAL A 58 -4.94 3.11 -4.02
CA VAL A 58 -5.16 3.35 -2.61
C VAL A 58 -6.66 3.43 -2.36
N GLN A 59 -7.14 2.77 -1.32
CA GLN A 59 -8.54 2.84 -0.93
C GLN A 59 -8.70 3.07 0.56
N LEU A 60 -9.64 3.93 0.91
CA LEU A 60 -10.18 4.07 2.25
C LEU A 60 -11.41 3.18 2.36
N ALA A 61 -11.53 2.43 3.45
CA ALA A 61 -12.72 1.63 3.66
C ALA A 61 -13.14 1.53 5.12
N GLY A 62 -14.42 1.80 5.36
CA GLY A 62 -15.05 1.80 6.68
C GLY A 62 -15.63 0.44 7.04
N GLN A 63 -15.40 0.00 8.28
CA GLN A 63 -16.17 -1.08 8.89
C GLN A 63 -17.28 -0.47 9.77
N SER A 64 -18.51 -0.98 9.64
CA SER A 64 -19.53 -0.75 10.66
C SER A 64 -19.73 -2.00 11.51
N LYS A 65 -19.93 -1.80 12.81
CA LYS A 65 -20.40 -2.87 13.72
C LYS A 65 -21.91 -2.92 13.61
N ALA A 66 -22.45 -3.91 12.88
CA ALA A 66 -23.89 -4.09 12.76
C ALA A 66 -24.40 -5.09 13.82
N GLY A 67 -25.10 -4.59 14.83
CA GLY A 67 -26.04 -5.35 15.66
C GLY A 67 -25.48 -6.47 16.56
N ILE A 68 -26.38 -7.09 17.33
CA ILE A 68 -26.15 -7.99 18.48
C ILE A 68 -25.35 -9.28 18.13
N PHE A 69 -25.08 -9.52 16.84
CA PHE A 69 -24.25 -10.62 16.35
C PHE A 69 -22.99 -10.05 15.67
N ASN A 70 -21.86 -10.16 16.37
CA ASN A 70 -20.55 -9.56 16.06
C ASN A 70 -19.94 -9.95 14.69
N HIS A 71 -20.47 -9.44 13.59
CA HIS A 71 -19.80 -9.50 12.28
C HIS A 71 -19.52 -8.07 11.78
N SER A 72 -18.23 -7.72 11.68
CA SER A 72 -17.79 -6.48 11.05
C SER A 72 -18.01 -6.58 9.54
N ARG A 73 -18.88 -5.74 8.98
CA ARG A 73 -19.08 -5.64 7.54
C ARG A 73 -18.48 -4.33 7.03
N TRP A 74 -17.78 -4.38 5.91
CA TRP A 74 -17.26 -3.20 5.23
C TRP A 74 -18.43 -2.45 4.59
N THR A 75 -18.65 -1.20 4.96
CA THR A 75 -19.84 -0.42 4.56
C THR A 75 -19.56 0.67 3.54
N THR A 76 -18.31 1.09 3.39
CA THR A 76 -17.92 2.13 2.44
C THR A 76 -16.54 1.80 1.89
N VAL A 77 -16.37 1.91 0.58
CA VAL A 77 -15.07 1.81 -0.10
C VAL A 77 -14.93 3.05 -0.98
N GLN A 78 -13.90 3.84 -0.73
CA GLN A 78 -13.56 5.02 -1.48
C GLN A 78 -12.14 4.86 -2.04
N GLN A 79 -11.99 4.92 -3.36
CA GLN A 79 -10.66 5.00 -3.96
C GLN A 79 -10.10 6.41 -3.77
N LEU A 80 -8.85 6.48 -3.31
CA LEU A 80 -8.13 7.74 -3.16
C LEU A 80 -7.27 8.00 -4.40
N PRO A 81 -7.21 9.24 -4.90
CA PRO A 81 -6.34 9.58 -6.02
C PRO A 81 -4.86 9.36 -5.69
N VAL A 82 -4.19 8.54 -6.50
CA VAL A 82 -2.73 8.42 -6.49
C VAL A 82 -2.15 9.59 -7.29
N GLN A 83 -1.32 10.40 -6.65
CA GLN A 83 -0.65 11.55 -7.28
C GLN A 83 0.57 11.13 -8.08
N ALA A 84 1.34 10.20 -7.53
CA ALA A 84 2.53 9.65 -8.18
C ALA A 84 2.80 8.25 -7.66
N TYR A 85 3.48 7.44 -8.47
CA TYR A 85 4.05 6.18 -8.02
C TYR A 85 5.28 5.83 -8.84
N GLN A 86 6.16 5.04 -8.26
CA GLN A 86 7.30 4.42 -8.95
C GLN A 86 7.40 2.96 -8.53
N MET A 87 7.92 2.13 -9.43
CA MET A 87 8.18 0.72 -9.18
C MET A 87 9.49 0.33 -9.84
N THR A 88 10.28 -0.52 -9.17
CA THR A 88 11.55 -1.02 -9.72
C THR A 88 11.36 -1.89 -10.96
N GLN A 89 10.24 -2.63 -11.00
CA GLN A 89 9.82 -3.44 -12.15
C GLN A 89 8.34 -3.75 -12.06
N ARG A 90 7.69 -3.96 -13.21
CA ARG A 90 6.28 -4.40 -13.28
C ARG A 90 6.14 -5.89 -13.54
N ARG A 91 6.97 -6.43 -14.42
CA ARG A 91 7.01 -7.87 -14.68
C ARG A 91 7.76 -8.59 -13.55
N LEU A 92 7.13 -9.58 -12.96
CA LEU A 92 7.74 -10.39 -11.89
C LEU A 92 7.73 -11.86 -12.23
N ASN A 93 8.93 -12.42 -12.37
CA ASN A 93 9.12 -13.86 -12.41
C ASN A 93 8.71 -14.51 -11.07
N PRO A 94 8.45 -15.82 -11.04
CA PRO A 94 8.20 -16.57 -9.80
C PRO A 94 9.28 -16.31 -8.75
N GLY A 95 8.87 -15.99 -7.52
CA GLY A 95 9.76 -15.68 -6.40
C GLY A 95 10.48 -14.32 -6.48
N ALA A 96 10.37 -13.59 -7.59
CA ALA A 96 10.97 -12.27 -7.72
C ALA A 96 10.25 -11.24 -6.85
N ARG A 97 11.00 -10.19 -6.47
CA ARG A 97 10.53 -9.05 -5.70
C ARG A 97 10.58 -7.78 -6.54
N ALA A 98 9.52 -6.98 -6.50
CA ALA A 98 9.52 -5.58 -6.90
C ALA A 98 9.40 -4.72 -5.65
N ASP A 99 9.91 -3.50 -5.72
CA ASP A 99 9.72 -2.48 -4.72
C ASP A 99 9.09 -1.27 -5.38
N GLY A 100 8.34 -0.50 -4.62
CA GLY A 100 7.68 0.67 -5.13
C GLY A 100 7.40 1.69 -4.05
N VAL A 101 6.94 2.84 -4.50
CA VAL A 101 6.45 3.92 -3.66
C VAL A 101 5.20 4.49 -4.29
N VAL A 102 4.20 4.79 -3.46
CA VAL A 102 2.98 5.48 -3.88
C VAL A 102 2.81 6.77 -3.07
N VAL A 103 2.35 7.82 -3.74
CA VAL A 103 2.12 9.15 -3.14
C VAL A 103 0.67 9.52 -3.34
N PHE A 104 0.02 9.96 -2.26
CA PHE A 104 -1.36 10.43 -2.28
C PHE A 104 -1.59 11.44 -1.15
N GLU A 105 -2.68 12.21 -1.22
CA GLU A 105 -3.05 13.12 -0.14
C GLU A 105 -3.55 12.36 1.08
N ARG A 106 -3.22 12.85 2.26
CA ARG A 106 -3.72 12.36 3.54
C ARG A 106 -5.25 12.43 3.51
N PRO A 107 -5.95 11.29 3.59
CA PRO A 107 -7.39 11.31 3.63
C PRO A 107 -7.85 11.97 4.93
N SER A 108 -8.92 12.75 4.86
CA SER A 108 -9.65 13.18 6.06
C SER A 108 -10.37 11.96 6.63
N ILE A 109 -9.70 11.19 7.47
CA ILE A 109 -10.30 10.03 8.15
C ILE A 109 -11.30 10.58 9.16
N LYS A 110 -12.59 10.39 8.89
CA LYS A 110 -13.67 10.97 9.70
C LYS A 110 -14.11 10.03 10.81
N GLN A 111 -13.86 8.72 10.67
CA GLN A 111 -14.29 7.70 11.62
C GLN A 111 -13.14 6.79 12.02
N SER A 112 -13.04 6.46 13.30
CA SER A 112 -12.01 5.56 13.85
C SER A 112 -12.08 4.12 13.33
N THR A 113 -13.13 3.77 12.56
CA THR A 113 -13.36 2.45 11.97
C THR A 113 -13.02 2.37 10.48
N GLU A 114 -12.50 3.44 9.89
CA GLU A 114 -11.99 3.47 8.52
C GLU A 114 -10.53 2.99 8.49
N GLY A 115 -10.27 1.96 7.67
CA GLY A 115 -8.93 1.47 7.36
C GLY A 115 -8.48 1.95 5.99
N LEU A 116 -7.18 2.21 5.86
CA LEU A 116 -6.56 2.59 4.61
C LEU A 116 -5.78 1.39 4.04
N PHE A 117 -5.91 1.14 2.73
CA PHE A 117 -5.32 -0.04 2.10
C PHE A 117 -4.63 0.31 0.78
N LEU A 118 -3.45 -0.28 0.57
CA LEU A 118 -2.79 -0.37 -0.71
C LEU A 118 -3.31 -1.60 -1.46
N GLN A 119 -3.71 -1.42 -2.72
CA GLN A 119 -4.14 -2.49 -3.61
C GLN A 119 -3.06 -2.74 -4.66
N ILE A 120 -2.63 -4.00 -4.75
CA ILE A 120 -1.71 -4.48 -5.79
C ILE A 120 -2.34 -5.68 -6.48
N ALA A 121 -2.28 -5.71 -7.81
CA ALA A 121 -2.85 -6.80 -8.60
C ALA A 121 -1.94 -7.21 -9.76
N ASP A 122 -2.13 -8.45 -10.17
CA ASP A 122 -1.71 -8.98 -11.47
C ASP A 122 -2.71 -8.48 -12.52
N SER A 123 -2.22 -8.05 -13.68
CA SER A 123 -3.07 -7.68 -14.83
C SER A 123 -4.04 -8.78 -15.24
N ALA A 124 -3.69 -10.05 -15.00
CA ALA A 124 -4.54 -11.20 -15.29
C ALA A 124 -5.59 -11.50 -14.20
N ALA A 125 -5.54 -10.81 -13.06
CA ALA A 125 -6.42 -11.04 -11.91
C ALA A 125 -6.72 -9.73 -11.14
N ILE A 126 -7.11 -8.68 -11.88
CA ILE A 126 -7.45 -7.36 -11.32
C ILE A 126 -8.68 -7.39 -10.40
N ASP A 127 -9.51 -8.42 -10.50
CA ASP A 127 -10.67 -8.71 -9.66
C ASP A 127 -10.29 -9.30 -8.30
N GLN A 128 -9.06 -9.79 -8.15
CA GLN A 128 -8.54 -10.41 -6.93
C GLN A 128 -7.27 -9.69 -6.45
N PRO A 129 -7.34 -8.37 -6.17
CA PRO A 129 -6.19 -7.62 -5.69
C PRO A 129 -5.79 -8.07 -4.29
N THR A 130 -4.51 -7.97 -3.98
CA THR A 130 -4.03 -8.03 -2.60
C THR A 130 -4.25 -6.69 -1.93
N LEU A 131 -4.91 -6.69 -0.77
CA LEU A 131 -5.16 -5.51 0.05
C LEU A 131 -4.19 -5.50 1.23
N ALA A 132 -3.18 -4.63 1.18
CA ALA A 132 -2.24 -4.45 2.28
C ALA A 132 -2.65 -3.23 3.13
N PRO A 133 -2.93 -3.38 4.44
CA PRO A 133 -3.29 -2.27 5.31
C PRO A 133 -2.12 -1.29 5.47
N ILE A 134 -2.42 0.01 5.33
CA ILE A 134 -1.51 1.12 5.58
C ILE A 134 -1.74 1.59 7.02
N ASN A 135 -0.84 1.22 7.93
CA ASN A 135 -0.96 1.50 9.36
C ASN A 135 -0.10 2.71 9.78
N PHE A 136 -0.73 3.84 10.07
CA PHE A 136 -0.06 5.09 10.48
C PHE A 136 0.74 5.01 11.78
N ARG A 137 0.56 3.97 12.60
CA ARG A 137 1.35 3.80 13.84
C ARG A 137 2.85 3.62 13.58
N GLN A 138 3.24 3.32 12.34
CA GLN A 138 4.63 3.12 11.92
C GLN A 138 5.14 4.25 11.01
N SER A 139 4.48 5.42 11.01
CA SER A 139 4.91 6.56 10.20
C SER A 139 6.08 7.34 10.83
N LYS A 140 6.89 7.94 9.95
CA LYS A 140 7.83 9.00 10.31
C LYS A 140 7.35 10.31 9.72
N PHE A 141 7.39 11.36 10.53
CA PHE A 141 7.20 12.73 10.06
C PHE A 141 8.50 13.21 9.42
N MET A 142 8.39 13.82 8.24
CA MET A 142 9.46 14.66 7.71
C MET A 142 9.18 16.09 8.15
N GLU A 143 10.03 16.58 9.04
CA GLU A 143 10.09 18.01 9.36
C GLU A 143 10.73 18.71 8.16
N ASN A 144 10.02 19.70 7.60
CA ASN A 144 10.64 20.62 6.67
C ASN A 144 11.47 21.57 7.53
N ASP A 145 12.79 21.43 7.51
CA ASP A 145 13.69 22.46 8.00
C ASP A 145 13.44 23.71 7.15
N TYR A 146 12.66 24.65 7.70
CA TYR A 146 12.55 25.99 7.14
C TYR A 146 13.81 26.76 7.58
N GLU A 147 14.77 26.94 6.66
CA GLU A 147 15.70 28.07 6.69
C GLU A 147 15.13 29.24 5.89
#